data_AF-A0A1M7G6I0-F1
#
_entry.id   AF-A0A1M7G6I0-F1
#
_cell.length_a   1.000
_cell.length_b   1.000
_cell.length_c   1.000
_cell.angle_alpha   90.00
_cell.angle_beta   90.00
_cell.angle_gamma   90.00
#
_symmetry.space_group_name_H-M   'P 1'
#
loop_
_entity.id
_entity.type
_entity.pdbx_description
1 polymer ?
#
loop_
_entity_poly.entity_id
_entity_poly.type
_entity_poly.pdbx_seq_one_letter_code
_entity_poly.pdbx_strand_id
1 'polypeptide(L)'
;MKGQPGEVVKPQADIADKYSAILGISKGDIQNGRLYAFIDQWMGTPYKFGGEDKDGVDCSGLSQLLEQQVYGINIPRSTSQQINIIKRKYEEDLVEGDLLFFDYDGKKFSHVAVYLQNGYYVHASSSKGVIITKLHDPYTYKYFSRCGSIEVTDTANTSPGK
;
A
#
# COMPACT_ATOMS: atom_id res chain seq x y z
N MET A 1 13.03 -12.54 -7.63
CA MET A 1 14.01 -11.64 -7.00
C MET A 1 14.68 -12.39 -5.85
N LYS A 2 15.99 -12.26 -5.63
CA LYS A 2 16.71 -12.83 -4.46
C LYS A 2 16.86 -11.73 -3.39
N GLY A 3 16.50 -12.00 -2.13
CA GLY A 3 16.66 -11.13 -0.96
C GLY A 3 15.52 -11.30 0.06
N GLN A 4 15.73 -10.89 1.32
CA GLN A 4 14.76 -11.07 2.42
C GLN A 4 13.72 -9.94 2.43
N PRO A 5 12.42 -10.17 2.72
CA PRO A 5 11.40 -9.12 2.84
C PRO A 5 11.87 -7.91 3.66
N GLY A 6 11.52 -6.69 3.24
CA GLY A 6 12.00 -5.44 3.87
C GLY A 6 13.33 -4.88 3.32
N GLU A 7 14.16 -5.71 2.68
CA GLU A 7 15.37 -5.21 1.99
C GLU A 7 15.02 -4.48 0.68
N VAL A 8 15.43 -3.21 0.56
CA VAL A 8 15.28 -2.43 -0.68
C VAL A 8 16.23 -3.01 -1.73
N VAL A 9 15.66 -3.56 -2.81
CA VAL A 9 16.41 -4.06 -3.97
C VAL A 9 16.16 -3.18 -5.18
N LYS A 10 17.20 -2.92 -5.97
CA LYS A 10 17.10 -2.12 -7.18
C LYS A 10 16.05 -2.69 -8.15
N PRO A 11 15.17 -1.85 -8.74
CA PRO A 11 14.19 -2.30 -9.72
C PRO A 11 14.85 -2.80 -11.02
N GLN A 12 14.12 -3.61 -11.76
CA GLN A 12 14.40 -3.84 -13.18
C GLN A 12 14.22 -2.52 -13.96
N ALA A 13 14.94 -2.36 -15.06
CA ALA A 13 15.01 -1.09 -15.77
C ALA A 13 13.65 -0.65 -16.35
N ASP A 14 12.89 -1.61 -16.89
CA ASP A 14 11.54 -1.45 -17.43
C ASP A 14 10.51 -1.06 -16.37
N ILE A 15 10.57 -1.70 -15.19
CA ILE A 15 9.77 -1.33 -14.02
C ILE A 15 10.10 0.12 -13.61
N ALA A 16 11.38 0.46 -13.50
CA ALA A 16 11.80 1.82 -13.15
C ALA A 16 11.28 2.85 -14.16
N ASP A 17 11.40 2.57 -15.47
CA ASP A 17 10.92 3.46 -16.54
C ASP A 17 9.40 3.68 -16.46
N LYS A 18 8.63 2.59 -16.32
CA LYS A 18 7.17 2.63 -16.24
C LYS A 18 6.69 3.44 -15.05
N TYR A 19 7.19 3.14 -13.85
CA TYR A 19 6.70 3.78 -12.64
C TYR A 19 7.23 5.19 -12.46
N SER A 20 8.44 5.52 -12.93
CA SER A 20 8.89 6.93 -12.95
C SER A 20 7.98 7.81 -13.81
N ALA A 21 7.49 7.28 -14.94
CA ALA A 21 6.55 7.99 -15.80
C ALA A 21 5.16 8.16 -15.17
N ILE A 22 4.62 7.10 -14.52
CA ILE A 22 3.33 7.16 -13.82
C ILE A 22 3.37 8.16 -12.66
N LEU A 23 4.44 8.15 -11.87
CA LEU A 23 4.57 8.98 -10.68
C LEU A 23 5.09 10.38 -10.99
N GLY A 24 5.57 10.64 -12.21
CA GLY A 24 6.15 11.92 -12.61
C GLY A 24 7.43 12.27 -11.84
N ILE A 25 8.28 11.27 -11.58
CA ILE A 25 9.57 11.43 -10.88
C ILE A 25 10.72 10.92 -11.76
N SER A 26 11.96 11.10 -11.32
CA SER A 26 13.09 10.59 -12.09
C SER A 26 13.18 9.07 -11.98
N LYS A 27 13.69 8.39 -13.02
CA LYS A 27 13.99 6.94 -12.98
C LYS A 27 14.89 6.58 -11.79
N GLY A 28 15.79 7.49 -11.42
CA GLY A 28 16.71 7.33 -10.30
C GLY A 28 16.04 7.39 -8.94
N ASP A 29 14.78 7.81 -8.83
CA ASP A 29 14.05 7.86 -7.56
C ASP A 29 13.24 6.57 -7.31
N ILE A 30 13.08 5.73 -8.33
CA ILE A 30 12.47 4.41 -8.21
C ILE A 30 13.52 3.44 -7.66
N GLN A 31 13.55 3.28 -6.34
CA GLN A 31 14.54 2.45 -5.65
C GLN A 31 13.97 1.13 -5.13
N ASN A 32 12.69 1.09 -4.77
CA ASN A 32 12.04 -0.07 -4.16
C ASN A 32 11.51 -1.04 -5.21
N GLY A 33 12.41 -1.83 -5.79
CA GLY A 33 12.08 -2.76 -6.88
C GLY A 33 11.01 -3.79 -6.52
N ARG A 34 10.94 -4.24 -5.26
CA ARG A 34 9.90 -5.20 -4.83
C ARG A 34 8.52 -4.56 -4.79
N LEU A 35 8.41 -3.34 -4.25
CA LEU A 35 7.15 -2.61 -4.22
C LEU A 35 6.58 -2.46 -5.63
N TYR A 36 7.40 -1.95 -6.55
CA TYR A 36 6.93 -1.69 -7.91
C TYR A 36 6.72 -2.96 -8.72
N ALA A 37 7.50 -4.02 -8.52
CA ALA A 37 7.24 -5.32 -9.13
C ALA A 37 5.95 -5.97 -8.60
N PHE A 38 5.67 -5.87 -7.30
CA PHE A 38 4.39 -6.30 -6.73
C PHE A 38 3.24 -5.52 -7.37
N ILE A 39 3.32 -4.18 -7.38
CA ILE A 39 2.27 -3.34 -7.97
C ILE A 39 2.06 -3.67 -9.45
N ASP A 40 3.13 -3.95 -10.20
CA ASP A 40 3.04 -4.33 -11.62
C ASP A 40 2.25 -5.63 -11.82
N GLN A 41 2.53 -6.63 -10.98
CA GLN A 41 1.81 -7.90 -11.02
C GLN A 41 0.34 -7.76 -10.62
N TRP A 42 0.00 -6.82 -9.73
CA TRP A 42 -1.36 -6.64 -9.20
C TRP A 42 -2.19 -5.63 -9.98
N MET A 43 -1.57 -4.78 -10.79
CA MET A 43 -2.24 -3.74 -11.57
C MET A 43 -3.42 -4.31 -12.38
N GLY A 44 -4.59 -3.69 -12.29
CA GLY A 44 -5.79 -4.09 -13.01
C GLY A 44 -6.52 -5.31 -12.43
N THR A 45 -6.02 -5.96 -11.36
CA THR A 45 -6.75 -7.05 -10.69
C THR A 45 -8.14 -6.55 -10.26
N PRO A 46 -9.24 -7.24 -10.59
CA PRO A 46 -10.59 -6.80 -10.26
C PRO A 46 -10.82 -6.64 -8.76
N TYR A 47 -11.74 -5.76 -8.38
CA TYR A 47 -12.16 -5.67 -7.00
C TYR A 47 -13.08 -6.84 -6.62
N LYS A 48 -12.80 -7.47 -5.49
CA LYS A 48 -13.67 -8.49 -4.89
C LYS A 48 -13.64 -8.35 -3.38
N PHE A 49 -14.79 -8.09 -2.76
CA PHE A 49 -14.92 -7.97 -1.31
C PHE A 49 -14.45 -9.26 -0.62
N GLY A 50 -13.52 -9.15 0.33
CA GLY A 50 -12.88 -10.30 0.99
C GLY A 50 -11.89 -11.07 0.12
N GLY A 51 -11.64 -10.64 -1.12
CA GLY A 51 -10.70 -11.28 -2.04
C GLY A 51 -9.23 -11.00 -1.71
N GLU A 52 -8.36 -11.96 -2.02
CA GLU A 52 -6.92 -11.94 -1.71
C GLU A 52 -6.09 -12.61 -2.82
N ASP A 53 -6.63 -12.71 -4.03
CA ASP A 53 -6.01 -13.41 -5.16
C ASP A 53 -6.12 -12.60 -6.46
N LYS A 54 -5.60 -13.16 -7.55
CA LYS A 54 -5.58 -12.52 -8.87
C LYS A 54 -6.95 -12.54 -9.58
N ASP A 55 -7.91 -13.30 -9.08
CA ASP A 55 -9.30 -13.29 -9.59
C ASP A 55 -10.10 -12.16 -8.92
N GLY A 56 -9.67 -11.69 -7.76
CA GLY A 56 -10.04 -10.39 -7.23
C GLY A 56 -9.55 -10.11 -5.82
N VAL A 57 -9.38 -8.83 -5.52
CA VAL A 57 -8.84 -8.35 -4.24
C VAL A 57 -9.61 -7.13 -3.74
N ASP A 58 -9.76 -6.99 -2.43
CA ASP A 58 -10.28 -5.74 -1.86
C ASP A 58 -9.15 -4.84 -1.34
N CYS A 59 -9.51 -3.65 -0.86
CA CYS A 59 -8.54 -2.64 -0.46
C CYS A 59 -7.63 -3.09 0.69
N SER A 60 -8.20 -3.78 1.68
CA SER A 60 -7.46 -4.25 2.85
C SER A 60 -6.70 -5.55 2.60
N GLY A 61 -7.18 -6.41 1.71
CA GLY A 61 -6.44 -7.58 1.23
C GLY A 61 -5.23 -7.16 0.41
N LEU A 62 -5.37 -6.16 -0.47
CA LEU A 62 -4.25 -5.63 -1.25
C LEU A 62 -3.16 -5.03 -0.34
N SER A 63 -3.54 -4.19 0.62
CA SER A 63 -2.56 -3.62 1.57
C SER A 63 -1.89 -4.73 2.39
N GLN A 64 -2.63 -5.73 2.85
CA GLN A 64 -2.07 -6.85 3.60
C GLN A 64 -1.05 -7.65 2.79
N LEU A 65 -1.40 -8.01 1.55
CA LEU A 65 -0.52 -8.76 0.66
C LEU A 65 0.74 -7.96 0.31
N LEU A 66 0.59 -6.64 0.09
CA LEU A 66 1.70 -5.76 -0.20
C LEU A 66 2.66 -5.70 1.00
N GLU A 67 2.16 -5.39 2.20
CA GLU A 67 2.97 -5.31 3.41
C GLU A 67 3.69 -6.61 3.72
N GLN A 68 3.00 -7.74 3.56
CA GLN A 68 3.57 -9.05 3.79
C GLN A 68 4.66 -9.40 2.76
N GLN A 69 4.42 -9.19 1.47
CA GLN A 69 5.33 -9.65 0.41
C GLN A 69 6.49 -8.69 0.15
N VAL A 70 6.27 -7.39 0.32
CA VAL A 70 7.28 -6.34 0.07
C VAL A 70 8.13 -6.12 1.32
N TYR A 71 7.47 -5.94 2.48
CA TYR A 71 8.11 -5.50 3.72
C TYR A 71 8.23 -6.62 4.77
N GLY A 72 7.57 -7.76 4.58
CA GLY A 72 7.57 -8.86 5.56
C GLY A 72 6.71 -8.58 6.78
N ILE A 73 5.81 -7.60 6.70
CA ILE A 73 4.99 -7.14 7.83
C ILE A 73 3.60 -7.77 7.71
N ASN A 74 3.20 -8.53 8.72
CA ASN A 74 1.84 -9.06 8.79
C ASN A 74 0.92 -8.02 9.42
N ILE A 75 -0.06 -7.54 8.66
CA ILE A 75 -1.09 -6.62 9.16
C ILE A 75 -2.47 -7.30 9.22
N PRO A 76 -3.41 -6.78 10.02
CA PRO A 76 -4.77 -7.30 10.07
C PRO A 76 -5.48 -7.29 8.71
N ARG A 77 -6.42 -8.22 8.51
CA ARG A 77 -7.15 -8.37 7.24
C ARG A 77 -8.13 -7.24 6.94
N SER A 78 -8.66 -6.58 7.96
CA SER A 78 -9.74 -5.59 7.80
C SER A 78 -9.25 -4.16 7.95
N THR A 79 -9.80 -3.24 7.15
CA THR A 79 -9.47 -1.81 7.22
C THR A 79 -9.66 -1.24 8.64
N SER A 80 -10.73 -1.66 9.33
CA SER A 80 -11.05 -1.22 10.69
C SER A 80 -10.05 -1.66 11.74
N GLN A 81 -9.26 -2.71 11.47
CA GLN A 81 -8.15 -3.13 12.31
C GLN A 81 -6.82 -2.50 11.87
N GLN A 82 -6.58 -2.36 10.56
CA GLN A 82 -5.37 -1.75 10.01
C GLN A 82 -5.18 -0.30 10.48
N ILE A 83 -6.26 0.46 10.67
CA ILE A 83 -6.18 1.84 11.19
C ILE A 83 -5.59 1.91 12.62
N ASN A 84 -5.71 0.84 13.41
CA ASN A 84 -5.28 0.82 14.81
C ASN A 84 -3.80 0.46 14.98
N ILE A 85 -3.13 0.04 13.90
CA ILE A 85 -1.71 -0.33 13.92
C ILE A 85 -0.82 0.74 13.29
N ILE A 86 -1.38 1.91 12.93
CA ILE A 86 -0.58 2.99 12.34
C ILE A 86 -0.22 4.07 13.35
N LYS A 87 1.05 4.48 13.32
CA LYS A 87 1.51 5.73 13.91
C LYS A 87 1.19 6.87 12.96
N ARG A 88 0.27 7.74 13.38
CA ARG A 88 -0.18 8.88 12.57
C ARG A 88 1.00 9.75 12.13
N LYS A 89 0.97 10.18 10.87
CA LYS A 89 1.92 11.12 10.26
C LYS A 89 1.23 12.32 9.66
N TYR A 90 2.01 13.36 9.37
CA TYR A 90 1.63 14.41 8.43
C TYR A 90 1.86 13.93 7.00
N GLU A 91 1.19 14.57 6.05
CA GLU A 91 1.25 14.16 4.65
C GLU A 91 2.66 14.34 4.07
N GLU A 92 3.37 15.40 4.48
CA GLU A 92 4.75 15.65 4.08
C GLU A 92 5.77 14.61 4.59
N ASP A 93 5.41 13.83 5.62
CA ASP A 93 6.26 12.81 6.23
C ASP A 93 6.02 11.40 5.67
N LEU A 94 5.16 11.30 4.65
CA LEU A 94 4.79 10.02 4.04
C LEU A 94 5.96 9.41 3.27
N VAL A 95 6.16 8.12 3.49
CA VAL A 95 7.13 7.30 2.78
C VAL A 95 6.46 6.06 2.21
N GLU A 96 7.07 5.45 1.20
CA GLU A 96 6.57 4.22 0.58
C GLU A 96 6.18 3.17 1.62
N GLY A 97 4.98 2.61 1.51
CA GLY A 97 4.44 1.62 2.45
C GLY A 97 3.57 2.21 3.57
N ASP A 98 3.57 3.54 3.76
CA ASP A 98 2.62 4.15 4.69
C ASP A 98 1.17 3.91 4.24
N LEU A 99 0.26 3.68 5.19
CA LEU A 99 -1.15 3.44 4.87
C LEU A 99 -1.93 4.76 4.85
N LEU A 100 -2.82 4.91 3.88
CA LEU A 100 -3.76 6.02 3.76
C LEU A 100 -5.19 5.50 3.92
N PHE A 101 -6.01 6.22 4.68
CA PHE A 101 -7.38 5.84 4.99
C PHE A 101 -8.37 6.91 4.53
N PHE A 102 -9.50 6.43 4.01
CA PHE A 102 -10.53 7.26 3.40
C PHE A 102 -11.93 6.94 3.94
N ASP A 103 -12.75 7.99 4.04
CA ASP A 103 -14.11 7.98 4.58
C ASP A 103 -15.16 8.07 3.44
N TYR A 104 -15.38 6.98 2.71
CA TYR A 104 -16.40 6.90 1.68
C TYR A 104 -17.78 6.56 2.27
N ASP A 105 -18.84 6.99 1.58
CA ASP A 105 -20.24 6.68 1.90
C ASP A 105 -20.65 6.93 3.36
N GLY A 106 -20.04 7.95 3.99
CA GLY A 106 -20.30 8.32 5.38
C GLY A 106 -19.73 7.35 6.43
N LYS A 107 -18.91 6.38 6.01
CA LYS A 107 -18.27 5.39 6.90
C LYS A 107 -16.82 5.77 7.16
N LYS A 108 -16.47 5.92 8.44
CA LYS A 108 -15.08 6.19 8.84
C LYS A 108 -14.17 5.01 8.51
N PHE A 109 -13.01 5.30 7.93
CA PHE A 109 -11.96 4.34 7.57
C PHE A 109 -12.52 3.17 6.75
N SER A 110 -13.40 3.50 5.79
CA SER A 110 -14.05 2.52 4.92
C SER A 110 -13.12 1.92 3.87
N HIS A 111 -12.02 2.60 3.57
CA HIS A 111 -11.10 2.23 2.49
C HIS A 111 -9.66 2.53 2.89
N VAL A 112 -8.74 1.68 2.42
CA VAL A 112 -7.29 1.80 2.65
C VAL A 112 -6.54 1.77 1.33
N ALA A 113 -5.42 2.49 1.29
CA ALA A 113 -4.45 2.51 0.22
C ALA A 113 -3.03 2.48 0.79
N VAL A 114 -2.05 2.19 -0.07
CA VAL A 114 -0.63 2.22 0.29
C VAL A 114 0.06 3.36 -0.44
N TYR A 115 0.79 4.20 0.29
CA TYR A 115 1.53 5.32 -0.25
C TYR A 115 2.71 4.83 -1.09
N LEU A 116 2.96 5.54 -2.19
CA LEU A 116 4.13 5.35 -3.04
C LEU A 116 5.08 6.52 -2.82
N GLN A 117 5.15 7.43 -3.80
CA GLN A 117 5.95 8.65 -3.74
C GLN A 117 5.21 9.76 -4.50
N ASN A 118 5.65 11.01 -4.30
CA ASN A 118 5.15 12.18 -5.03
C ASN A 118 3.62 12.36 -4.97
N GLY A 119 3.02 12.05 -3.82
CA GLY A 119 1.58 12.18 -3.63
C GLY A 119 0.76 11.12 -4.37
N TYR A 120 1.33 9.98 -4.74
CA TYR A 120 0.60 8.87 -5.35
C TYR A 120 0.42 7.70 -4.37
N TYR A 121 -0.68 6.97 -4.55
CA TYR A 121 -0.98 5.77 -3.78
C TYR A 121 -1.55 4.68 -4.69
N VAL A 122 -1.37 3.43 -4.28
CA VAL A 122 -1.99 2.25 -4.92
C VAL A 122 -3.15 1.74 -4.06
N HIS A 123 -4.25 1.35 -4.70
CA HIS A 123 -5.41 0.77 -4.01
C HIS A 123 -6.26 -0.10 -4.94
N ALA A 124 -7.11 -0.96 -4.36
CA ALA A 124 -8.13 -1.68 -5.10
C ALA A 124 -9.42 -0.83 -5.18
N SER A 125 -9.67 -0.19 -6.33
CA SER A 125 -10.90 0.55 -6.63
C SER A 125 -12.07 -0.40 -6.90
N SER A 126 -13.23 -0.14 -6.30
CA SER A 126 -14.44 -0.95 -6.49
C SER A 126 -14.92 -1.04 -7.94
N SER A 127 -14.59 -0.06 -8.79
CA SER A 127 -15.00 -0.02 -10.20
C SER A 127 -13.87 -0.28 -11.20
N LYS A 128 -12.61 -0.02 -10.83
CA LYS A 128 -11.47 -0.10 -11.75
C LYS A 128 -10.44 -1.17 -11.38
N GLY A 129 -10.64 -1.89 -10.27
CA GLY A 129 -9.66 -2.83 -9.75
C GLY A 129 -8.45 -2.11 -9.16
N VAL A 130 -7.30 -2.80 -9.11
CA VAL A 130 -6.05 -2.24 -8.59
C VAL A 130 -5.52 -1.15 -9.51
N ILE A 131 -5.42 0.08 -9.01
CA ILE A 131 -4.96 1.26 -9.74
C ILE A 131 -4.05 2.14 -8.87
N ILE A 132 -3.31 3.04 -9.53
CA ILE A 132 -2.57 4.14 -8.90
C ILE A 132 -3.35 5.44 -9.10
N THR A 133 -3.49 6.21 -8.02
CA THR A 133 -4.22 7.48 -8.00
C THR A 133 -3.39 8.55 -7.29
N LYS A 134 -3.59 9.82 -7.65
CA LYS A 134 -2.98 10.97 -6.98
C LYS A 134 -3.79 11.36 -5.75
N LEU A 135 -3.13 11.62 -4.63
CA LEU A 135 -3.75 11.98 -3.33
C LEU A 135 -4.61 13.23 -3.45
N HIS A 136 -4.08 14.31 -4.02
CA HIS A 136 -4.80 15.57 -4.22
C HIS A 136 -5.69 15.61 -5.46
N ASP A 137 -6.16 14.46 -5.94
CA ASP A 137 -7.29 14.46 -6.88
C ASP A 137 -8.53 14.99 -6.15
N PRO A 138 -9.16 16.10 -6.59
CA PRO A 138 -10.33 16.69 -5.91
C PRO A 138 -11.48 15.71 -5.68
N TYR A 139 -11.63 14.68 -6.53
CA TYR A 139 -12.68 13.68 -6.40
C TYR A 139 -12.45 12.73 -5.22
N THR A 140 -11.20 12.39 -4.91
CA THR A 140 -10.85 11.45 -3.83
C THR A 140 -10.37 12.16 -2.56
N TYR A 141 -9.68 13.29 -2.70
CA TYR A 141 -9.01 13.96 -1.58
C TYR A 141 -9.98 14.42 -0.49
N LYS A 142 -11.20 14.80 -0.85
CA LYS A 142 -12.26 15.16 0.11
C LYS A 142 -12.64 14.04 1.08
N TYR A 143 -12.29 12.79 0.76
CA TYR A 143 -12.51 11.63 1.62
C TYR A 143 -11.26 11.22 2.40
N PHE A 144 -10.09 11.81 2.13
CA PHE A 144 -8.87 11.49 2.85
C PHE A 144 -9.00 11.86 4.34
N SER A 145 -8.72 10.91 5.22
CA SER A 145 -9.04 11.01 6.65
C SER A 145 -7.81 10.87 7.55
N ARG A 146 -6.97 9.87 7.27
CA ARG A 146 -5.76 9.60 8.09
C ARG A 146 -4.68 8.91 7.28
N CYS A 147 -3.43 9.10 7.68
CA CYS A 147 -2.29 8.35 7.19
C CYS A 147 -1.27 8.08 8.30
N GLY A 148 -0.39 7.10 8.08
CA GLY A 148 0.68 6.77 9.02
C GLY A 148 1.47 5.51 8.66
N SER A 149 2.59 5.33 9.34
CA SER A 149 3.42 4.12 9.23
C SER A 149 2.89 3.02 10.13
N ILE A 150 3.05 1.78 9.70
CA ILE A 150 2.73 0.62 10.53
C ILE A 150 3.69 0.54 11.72
N GLU A 151 3.14 0.45 12.92
CA GLU A 151 3.87 0.12 14.14
C GLU A 151 4.10 -1.39 14.17
N VAL A 152 5.28 -1.82 13.70
CA VAL A 152 5.71 -3.20 13.85
C VAL A 152 5.97 -3.45 15.33
N THR A 153 5.02 -4.08 16.01
CA THR A 153 5.30 -4.69 17.32
C THR A 153 6.01 -6.00 17.04
N ASP A 154 7.26 -6.12 17.48
CA ASP A 154 8.07 -7.34 17.37
C ASP A 154 7.33 -8.52 18.02
N THR A 155 6.50 -9.23 17.26
CA THR A 155 5.88 -10.48 17.70
C THR A 155 6.82 -11.68 17.54
N ALA A 156 8.09 -11.44 17.19
CA ALA A 156 9.12 -12.46 17.09
C ALA A 156 9.75 -12.89 18.43
N ASN A 157 9.35 -12.33 19.58
CA ASN A 157 9.99 -12.66 20.88
C ASN A 157 9.02 -12.78 22.07
N THR A 158 7.89 -13.46 21.90
CA THR A 158 7.15 -13.96 23.08
C THR A 158 6.94 -15.46 22.96
N SER A 159 7.99 -16.21 23.31
CA SER A 159 7.81 -17.57 23.84
C SER A 159 6.88 -17.49 25.06
N PRO A 160 5.81 -18.29 25.14
CA PRO A 160 5.09 -18.47 26.40
C PRO A 160 6.02 -19.22 27.35
N GLY A 161 6.78 -18.48 28.15
CA GLY A 161 7.53 -19.01 29.26
C GLY A 161 6.59 -19.36 30.41
N LYS A 162 6.34 -20.67 30.55
CA LYS A 162 5.98 -21.43 31.76
C LYS A 162 4.76 -21.01 32.58
#